data_AF-A0A2E7DR40-F1
#
_entry.id   AF-A0A2E7DR40-F1
#
_cell.length_a   1.000
_cell.length_b   1.000
_cell.length_c   1.000
_cell.angle_alpha   90.00
_cell.angle_beta   90.00
_cell.angle_gamma   90.00
#
_symmetry.space_group_name_H-M   'P 1'
#
loop_
_entity.id
_entity.type
_entity.pdbx_description
1 polymer ?
#
loop_
_entity_poly.entity_id
_entity_poly.type
_entity_poly.pdbx_seq_one_letter_code
_entity_poly.pdbx_strand_id
1 'polypeptide(L)'
;MEEIVRYKRDVWGEEVILGVSWDLLYVIFMAVVVLLIAHAIVMAALAKKNLDRPTDGGRRIIRHESIDRWFHWLMAVSILVLICTGVAPILGLRIAWLNIHWISGLILTFLI
;
A
#
# COMPACT_ATOMS: atom_id res chain seq x y z
N MET A 1 -20.64 -8.28 -20.55
CA MET A 1 -19.17 -8.23 -20.45
C MET A 1 -18.87 -6.87 -19.85
N GLU A 2 -18.51 -6.79 -18.57
CA GLU A 2 -18.08 -5.51 -18.01
C GLU A 2 -16.87 -4.99 -18.79
N GLU A 3 -16.81 -3.68 -19.02
CA GLU A 3 -15.69 -3.05 -19.72
C GLU A 3 -14.47 -3.04 -18.79
N ILE A 4 -13.38 -3.71 -19.18
CA ILE A 4 -12.15 -3.84 -18.36
C ILE A 4 -11.52 -2.47 -18.09
N VAL A 5 -11.58 -1.55 -19.04
CA VAL A 5 -11.05 -0.19 -18.94
C VAL A 5 -12.14 0.79 -19.34
N ARG A 6 -12.41 1.77 -18.49
CA ARG A 6 -13.38 2.84 -18.76
C ARG A 6 -12.64 4.07 -19.25
N TYR A 7 -13.08 4.61 -20.37
CA TYR A 7 -12.54 5.83 -20.96
C TYR A 7 -13.48 7.01 -20.74
N LYS A 8 -12.92 8.22 -20.65
CA LYS A 8 -13.67 9.48 -20.59
C LYS A 8 -12.91 10.53 -21.39
N ARG A 9 -13.61 11.50 -21.99
CA ARG A 9 -12.96 12.73 -22.47
C ARG A 9 -12.67 13.66 -21.30
N ASP A 10 -11.45 14.17 -21.26
CA ASP A 10 -11.06 15.21 -20.31
C ASP A 10 -11.60 16.59 -20.73
N VAL A 11 -11.19 17.64 -20.02
CA VAL A 11 -11.63 19.02 -20.29
C VAL A 11 -11.02 19.62 -21.56
N TRP A 12 -10.02 18.96 -22.15
CA TRP A 12 -9.36 19.33 -23.41
C TRP A 12 -9.84 18.48 -24.59
N GLY A 13 -10.72 17.52 -24.34
CA GLY A 13 -11.32 16.66 -25.37
C GLY A 13 -10.50 15.41 -25.68
N GLU A 14 -9.42 15.15 -24.96
CA GLU A 14 -8.57 13.96 -25.13
C GLU A 14 -9.19 12.74 -24.43
N GLU A 15 -9.06 11.56 -25.04
CA GLU A 15 -9.51 10.31 -24.41
C GLU A 15 -8.53 9.85 -23.34
N VAL A 16 -8.99 9.83 -22.08
CA VAL A 16 -8.20 9.41 -20.92
C VAL A 16 -8.83 8.20 -20.22
N ILE A 17 -7.98 7.37 -19.62
CA ILE A 17 -8.41 6.24 -18.79
C ILE A 17 -8.99 6.79 -17.49
N LEU A 18 -10.29 6.59 -17.28
CA LEU A 18 -10.98 6.97 -16.06
C LEU A 18 -10.79 5.92 -14.95
N GLY A 19 -10.69 4.65 -15.32
CA GLY A 19 -10.44 3.58 -14.36
C GLY A 19 -10.55 2.20 -14.97
N VAL A 20 -10.26 1.20 -14.17
CA VAL A 20 -10.28 -0.22 -14.53
C VAL A 20 -11.41 -0.91 -13.77
N SER A 21 -11.95 -2.01 -14.30
CA SER A 21 -12.97 -2.81 -13.61
C SER A 21 -12.46 -3.34 -12.27
N TRP A 22 -13.35 -3.34 -11.27
CA TRP A 22 -13.07 -3.90 -9.94
C TRP A 22 -12.93 -5.42 -9.96
N ASP A 23 -13.45 -6.10 -10.99
CA ASP A 23 -13.30 -7.55 -11.17
C ASP A 23 -11.82 -7.95 -11.34
N LEU A 24 -10.96 -7.04 -11.81
CA LEU A 24 -9.51 -7.29 -11.90
C LEU A 24 -8.85 -7.43 -10.53
N LEU A 25 -9.47 -6.97 -9.44
CA LEU A 25 -8.90 -7.17 -8.10
C LEU A 25 -8.73 -8.65 -7.77
N TYR A 26 -9.64 -9.51 -8.20
CA TYR A 26 -9.51 -10.95 -7.98
C TYR A 26 -8.30 -11.52 -8.72
N VAL A 27 -8.08 -11.09 -9.96
CA VAL A 27 -6.93 -11.50 -10.78
C VAL A 27 -5.61 -11.05 -10.12
N ILE A 28 -5.55 -9.80 -9.68
CA ILE A 28 -4.38 -9.24 -8.99
C ILE A 28 -4.12 -10.00 -7.68
N PHE A 29 -5.18 -10.25 -6.89
CA PHE A 29 -5.07 -11.01 -5.65
C PHE A 29 -4.48 -12.40 -5.88
N MET A 30 -4.99 -13.14 -6.87
CA MET A 30 -4.46 -14.46 -7.22
C MET A 30 -3.01 -14.40 -7.71
N ALA A 31 -2.65 -13.39 -8.51
CA ALA A 31 -1.27 -13.20 -8.96
C ALA A 31 -0.31 -12.95 -7.78
N VAL A 32 -0.72 -12.14 -6.79
CA VAL A 32 0.06 -11.91 -5.55
C VAL A 32 0.19 -13.21 -4.75
N VAL A 33 -0.89 -13.97 -4.58
CA VAL A 33 -0.84 -15.27 -3.86
C VAL A 33 0.13 -16.23 -4.54
N VAL A 34 0.09 -16.36 -5.87
CA VAL A 34 1.04 -17.20 -6.63
C VAL A 34 2.47 -16.73 -6.43
N LEU A 35 2.72 -15.41 -6.50
CA LEU A 35 4.04 -14.83 -6.25
C LEU A 35 4.53 -15.14 -4.84
N LEU A 36 3.68 -15.03 -3.82
CA LEU A 36 4.03 -15.34 -2.43
C LEU A 36 4.34 -16.82 -2.23
N ILE A 37 3.57 -17.72 -2.85
CA ILE A 37 3.85 -19.17 -2.83
C ILE A 37 5.20 -19.45 -3.48
N ALA A 38 5.45 -18.89 -4.68
CA ALA A 38 6.72 -19.06 -5.37
C ALA A 38 7.89 -18.51 -4.54
N HIS A 39 7.74 -17.32 -3.96
CA HIS A 39 8.72 -16.71 -3.06
C HIS A 39 9.00 -17.61 -1.85
N ALA A 40 7.98 -18.17 -1.21
CA ALA A 40 8.12 -19.07 -0.08
C ALA A 40 8.88 -20.36 -0.46
N ILE A 41 8.58 -20.95 -1.63
CA ILE A 41 9.29 -22.13 -2.16
C ILE A 41 10.77 -21.80 -2.40
N VAL A 42 11.06 -20.66 -3.03
CA VAL A 42 12.44 -20.18 -3.26
C VAL A 42 13.17 -19.99 -1.94
N MET A 43 12.54 -19.32 -0.96
CA MET A 43 13.13 -19.12 0.37
C MET A 43 13.35 -20.44 1.12
N ALA A 44 12.46 -21.42 1.00
CA ALA A 44 12.65 -22.75 1.56
C ALA A 44 13.82 -23.50 0.90
N ALA A 45 13.99 -23.34 -0.42
CA ALA A 45 15.12 -23.92 -1.15
C ALA A 45 16.45 -23.22 -0.80
N LEU A 46 16.44 -21.90 -0.62
CA LEU A 46 17.61 -21.12 -0.20
C LEU A 46 17.97 -21.38 1.26
N ALA A 47 17.00 -21.58 2.16
CA ALA A 47 17.25 -21.91 3.56
C ALA A 47 17.92 -23.28 3.73
N LYS A 48 17.72 -24.22 2.79
CA LYS A 48 18.45 -25.49 2.73
C LYS A 48 19.92 -25.30 2.34
N LYS A 49 20.28 -24.20 1.69
CA LYS A 49 21.68 -23.84 1.46
C LYS A 49 22.17 -23.23 2.77
N ASN A 50 23.19 -23.83 3.40
CA ASN A 50 23.88 -23.27 4.56
C ASN A 50 24.66 -22.00 4.14
N LEU A 51 23.93 -20.96 3.78
CA LEU A 51 24.47 -19.65 3.48
C LEU A 51 24.91 -19.02 4.80
N ASP A 52 26.12 -18.47 4.82
CA ASP A 52 26.64 -17.76 5.98
C ASP A 52 25.70 -16.61 6.32
N ARG A 53 25.12 -16.68 7.53
CA ARG A 53 24.26 -15.61 8.03
C ARG A 53 25.14 -14.49 8.56
N PRO A 54 24.75 -13.22 8.36
CA PRO A 54 25.39 -12.11 9.04
C PRO A 54 25.39 -12.36 10.55
N THR A 55 26.55 -12.27 11.19
CA THR A 55 26.68 -12.45 12.65
C THR A 55 26.26 -11.20 13.39
N ASP A 56 25.45 -11.35 14.45
CA ASP A 56 24.98 -10.24 15.30
C ASP A 56 26.08 -9.59 16.17
N GLY A 57 27.32 -10.09 16.10
CA GLY A 57 28.47 -9.58 16.88
C GLY A 57 29.02 -8.22 16.43
N GLY A 58 28.46 -7.62 15.38
CA GLY A 58 28.83 -6.28 14.92
C GLY A 58 28.39 -5.19 15.89
N ARG A 59 29.10 -4.04 15.90
CA ARG A 59 28.72 -2.88 16.71
C ARG A 59 27.34 -2.37 16.30
N ARG A 60 26.42 -2.20 17.25
CA ARG A 60 25.09 -1.62 16.98
C ARG A 60 25.23 -0.15 16.60
N ILE A 61 24.84 0.19 15.38
CA ILE A 61 24.85 1.56 14.86
C ILE A 61 23.41 2.09 14.87
N ILE A 62 23.24 3.32 15.36
CA ILE A 62 21.97 4.05 15.23
C ILE A 62 21.83 4.46 13.77
N ARG A 63 20.93 3.79 13.03
CA ARG A 63 20.65 4.09 11.61
C ARG A 63 19.60 5.20 11.43
N HIS A 64 18.69 5.31 12.39
CA HIS A 64 17.61 6.31 12.39
C HIS A 64 17.48 6.88 13.78
N GLU A 65 17.38 8.20 13.86
CA GLU A 65 17.09 8.86 15.11
C GLU A 65 15.70 8.44 15.62
N SER A 66 15.48 8.62 16.92
CA SER A 66 14.17 8.34 17.51
C SER A 66 13.09 9.24 16.90
N ILE A 67 13.44 10.49 16.59
CA ILE A 67 12.52 11.46 15.99
C ILE A 67 12.11 11.06 14.57
N ASP A 68 13.07 10.62 13.74
CA ASP A 68 12.80 10.16 12.38
C ASP A 68 11.80 9.00 12.36
N ARG A 69 11.96 8.07 13.33
CA ARG A 69 11.04 6.93 13.48
C ARG A 69 9.64 7.40 13.85
N TRP A 70 9.50 8.36 14.76
CA TRP A 70 8.20 8.90 15.14
C TRP A 70 7.48 9.57 13.96
N PHE A 71 8.18 10.43 13.21
CA PHE A 71 7.63 11.05 12.01
C PHE A 71 7.23 10.00 10.97
N HIS A 72 8.09 9.02 10.73
CA HIS A 72 7.80 7.91 9.81
C HIS A 72 6.55 7.13 10.20
N TRP A 73 6.42 6.75 11.47
CA TRP A 73 5.25 6.03 11.97
C TRP A 73 3.98 6.87 11.88
N LEU A 74 4.06 8.16 12.17
CA LEU A 74 2.90 9.05 12.11
C LEU A 74 2.45 9.26 10.66
N MET A 75 3.38 9.46 9.72
CA MET A 75 3.07 9.48 8.29
C MET A 75 2.43 8.16 7.83
N ALA A 76 2.98 7.02 8.24
CA ALA A 76 2.45 5.70 7.88
C ALA A 76 1.02 5.51 8.41
N VAL A 77 0.74 5.90 9.66
CA VAL A 77 -0.61 5.84 10.24
C VAL A 77 -1.57 6.77 9.47
N SER A 78 -1.17 8.00 9.15
CA SER A 78 -2.01 8.92 8.38
C SER A 78 -2.36 8.37 7.01
N ILE A 79 -1.39 7.78 6.29
CA ILE A 79 -1.63 7.14 4.98
C ILE A 79 -2.60 5.97 5.13
N LEU A 80 -2.43 5.10 6.12
CA LEU A 80 -3.33 3.98 6.37
C LEU A 80 -4.76 4.46 6.66
N VAL A 81 -4.92 5.50 7.48
CA VAL A 81 -6.22 6.08 7.79
C VAL A 81 -6.86 6.69 6.53
N LEU A 82 -6.10 7.41 5.71
CA LEU A 82 -6.58 7.99 4.44
C LEU A 82 -7.06 6.91 3.47
N ILE A 83 -6.31 5.81 3.30
CA ILE A 83 -6.72 4.68 2.47
C ILE A 83 -8.01 4.06 3.01
N CYS A 84 -8.07 3.73 4.30
CA CYS A 84 -9.26 3.12 4.91
C CYS A 84 -10.50 4.01 4.78
N THR A 85 -10.37 5.30 5.09
CA THR A 85 -11.49 6.25 5.04
C THR A 85 -11.89 6.63 3.61
N GLY A 86 -10.95 6.63 2.65
CA GLY A 86 -11.26 6.84 1.23
C GLY A 86 -11.94 5.65 0.57
N VAL A 87 -11.64 4.43 1.00
CA VAL A 87 -12.26 3.20 0.46
C VAL A 87 -13.57 2.84 1.16
N ALA A 88 -13.75 3.20 2.44
CA ALA A 88 -14.98 2.97 3.20
C ALA A 88 -16.30 3.32 2.46
N PRO A 89 -16.46 4.50 1.83
CA PRO A 89 -17.68 4.83 1.09
C PRO A 89 -17.90 3.95 -0.15
N ILE A 90 -16.83 3.49 -0.80
CA ILE A 90 -16.91 2.57 -1.95
C ILE A 90 -17.46 1.21 -1.51
N LEU A 91 -17.09 0.76 -0.31
CA LEU A 91 -17.58 -0.47 0.30
C LEU A 91 -18.98 -0.33 0.95
N GLY A 92 -19.59 0.86 0.90
CA GLY A 92 -20.90 1.12 1.50
C GLY A 92 -20.90 1.24 3.04
N LEU A 93 -19.73 1.41 3.67
CA LEU A 93 -19.62 1.56 5.13
C LEU A 93 -20.12 2.94 5.58
N ARG A 94 -21.15 2.95 6.44
CA ARG A 94 -21.78 4.16 7.00
C ARG A 94 -21.07 4.65 8.27
N ILE A 95 -19.85 5.14 8.11
CA ILE A 95 -19.07 5.79 9.16
C ILE A 95 -18.88 7.28 8.85
N ALA A 96 -18.53 8.11 9.85
CA ALA A 96 -18.20 9.53 9.66
C ALA A 96 -16.80 9.72 9.03
N TRP A 97 -16.53 9.02 7.91
CA TRP A 97 -15.22 8.94 7.26
C TRP A 97 -14.67 10.31 6.88
N LEU A 98 -15.53 11.25 6.45
CA LEU A 98 -15.11 12.55 5.94
C LEU A 98 -14.28 13.33 6.96
N ASN A 99 -14.75 13.43 8.20
CA ASN A 99 -14.06 14.15 9.26
C ASN A 99 -12.68 13.55 9.56
N ILE A 100 -12.60 12.23 9.63
CA ILE A 100 -11.35 11.52 9.89
C ILE A 100 -10.38 11.69 8.71
N HIS A 101 -10.90 11.65 7.48
CA HIS A 101 -10.12 11.70 6.25
C HIS A 101 -9.39 13.04 6.10
N TRP A 102 -10.11 14.17 6.13
CA TRP A 102 -9.45 15.47 5.91
C TRP A 102 -8.51 15.86 7.05
N ILE A 103 -8.84 15.52 8.31
CA ILE A 103 -7.95 15.74 9.45
C ILE A 103 -6.64 14.96 9.27
N SER A 104 -6.74 13.68 8.90
CA SER A 104 -5.56 12.84 8.64
C SER A 104 -4.74 13.36 7.46
N GLY A 105 -5.40 13.92 6.44
CA GLY A 105 -4.76 14.59 5.31
C GLY A 105 -3.95 15.81 5.73
N LEU A 106 -4.51 16.69 6.56
CA LEU A 106 -3.78 17.85 7.06
C LEU A 106 -2.59 17.45 7.95
N ILE A 107 -2.76 16.44 8.80
CA ILE A 107 -1.67 15.89 9.61
C ILE A 107 -0.55 15.38 8.71
N LEU A 108 -0.88 14.57 7.68
CA LEU A 108 0.13 14.06 6.75
C LEU A 108 0.88 15.18 6.04
N THR A 109 0.18 16.20 5.53
CA THR A 109 0.80 17.34 4.84
C THR A 109 1.75 18.13 5.74
N PHE A 110 1.50 18.19 7.05
CA PHE A 110 2.41 18.87 7.98
C PHE A 110 3.66 18.04 8.32
N LEU A 111 3.60 16.72 8.15
CA LEU A 111 4.69 15.80 8.52
C LEU A 111 5.69 15.54 7.40
N ILE A 112 5.32 15.87 6.15
CA ILE A 112 6.17 15.74 4.95
C ILE A 112 6.87 17.07 4.68
#